data_AF-A0A150C7I3-F1
#
_entry.id   AF-A0A150C7I3-F1
#
_cell.length_a   1.000
_cell.length_b   1.000
_cell.length_c   1.000
_cell.angle_alpha   90.00
_cell.angle_beta   90.00
_cell.angle_gamma   90.00
#
_symmetry.space_group_name_H-M   'P 1'
#
loop_
_entity.id
_entity.type
_entity.pdbx_description
1 polymer ?
#
loop_
_entity_poly.entity_id
_entity_poly.type
_entity_poly.pdbx_seq_one_letter_code
_entity_poly.pdbx_strand_id
1 'polypeptide(L)'
;MFQKALWLRTYQQSKYIVWLFWFVSFYNLSYKYYMAAIEQQHFLTMPKEDNYTYHYQFGLSLMDPVIFQGVALIILACTLIGWERQNNSIDFLWSLPFKRSHFFMTKWLFGICNIVAVVSINWGLFAIMKEITFHNKYQVFSPFHSYFIYMLIVLIAIYTLALCIGTITGHIISQGLLTAAIFMFPLLLPSLVSGVIAVHSNIDFHENSNNMNHFLENIRISGPAEDFRIRFDYDPHSAYTDPDGVRHNEPNFTKIPSAKLLIAPITYIIILLPLGIYLYVRSVNELNGNFLLYPKLQKIIMSIGIFVIGIVGGLVLRGDKSLLNFYIGFFGASIISYFLLSKLLKWKFSWNAK
;
A
#
# COMPACT_ATOMS: atom_id res chain seq x y z
N MET A 1 -29.31 6.94 5.75
CA MET A 1 -30.17 5.80 5.34
C MET A 1 -29.39 4.95 4.35
N PHE A 2 -29.20 3.67 4.64
CA PHE A 2 -28.51 2.74 3.74
C PHE A 2 -29.33 2.56 2.45
N GLN A 3 -28.76 2.88 1.30
CA GLN A 3 -29.46 2.84 0.01
C GLN A 3 -29.12 1.53 -0.71
N LYS A 4 -30.00 0.53 -0.54
CA LYS A 4 -29.83 -0.82 -1.12
C LYS A 4 -29.56 -0.80 -2.63
N ALA A 5 -30.21 0.11 -3.37
CA ALA A 5 -30.02 0.24 -4.80
C ALA A 5 -28.59 0.66 -5.19
N LEU A 6 -28.00 1.63 -4.47
CA LEU A 6 -26.62 2.05 -4.71
C LEU A 6 -25.63 0.94 -4.37
N TRP A 7 -25.88 0.21 -3.29
CA TRP A 7 -25.04 -0.93 -2.89
C TRP A 7 -25.03 -2.03 -3.95
N LEU A 8 -26.21 -2.45 -4.43
CA LEU A 8 -26.33 -3.50 -5.45
C LEU A 8 -25.61 -3.12 -6.74
N ARG A 9 -25.77 -1.87 -7.19
CA ARG A 9 -25.06 -1.36 -8.37
C ARG A 9 -23.55 -1.37 -8.17
N THR A 10 -23.08 -0.87 -7.03
CA THR A 10 -21.65 -0.85 -6.67
C THR A 10 -21.06 -2.26 -6.71
N TYR A 11 -21.80 -3.24 -6.18
CA TYR A 11 -21.43 -4.65 -6.27
C TYR A 11 -21.41 -5.16 -7.71
N GLN A 12 -22.47 -4.95 -8.49
CA GLN A 12 -22.54 -5.44 -9.88
C GLN A 12 -21.37 -4.92 -10.74
N GLN A 13 -20.98 -3.67 -10.55
CA GLN A 13 -19.86 -3.04 -11.25
C GLN A 13 -18.50 -3.60 -10.83
N SER A 14 -18.32 -3.91 -9.54
CA SER A 14 -17.01 -4.26 -8.97
C SER A 14 -16.87 -5.74 -8.60
N LYS A 15 -17.88 -6.59 -8.83
CA LYS A 15 -17.96 -7.97 -8.33
C LYS A 15 -16.68 -8.77 -8.58
N TYR A 16 -16.13 -8.71 -9.80
CA TYR A 16 -14.94 -9.49 -10.16
C TYR A 16 -13.70 -9.01 -9.42
N ILE A 17 -13.55 -7.69 -9.24
CA ILE A 17 -12.41 -7.13 -8.51
C ILE A 17 -12.54 -7.39 -7.01
N VAL A 18 -13.76 -7.40 -6.47
CA VAL A 18 -14.00 -7.80 -5.08
C VAL A 18 -13.60 -9.27 -4.89
N TRP A 19 -14.07 -10.18 -5.75
CA TRP A 19 -13.67 -11.59 -5.66
C TRP A 19 -12.16 -11.78 -5.84
N LEU A 20 -11.52 -10.99 -6.72
CA LEU A 20 -10.06 -10.97 -6.84
C LEU A 20 -9.40 -10.54 -5.53
N PHE A 21 -9.88 -9.47 -4.88
CA PHE A 21 -9.37 -9.02 -3.59
C PHE A 21 -9.51 -10.11 -2.51
N TRP A 22 -10.66 -10.79 -2.45
CA TRP A 22 -10.88 -11.91 -1.53
C TRP A 22 -9.91 -13.06 -1.81
N PHE A 23 -9.74 -13.43 -3.08
CA PHE A 23 -8.83 -14.49 -3.50
C PHE A 23 -7.37 -14.17 -3.14
N VAL A 24 -6.89 -12.97 -3.48
CA VAL A 24 -5.54 -12.49 -3.14
C VAL A 24 -5.33 -12.49 -1.62
N SER A 25 -6.37 -12.18 -0.84
CA SER A 25 -6.29 -12.16 0.61
C SER A 25 -6.18 -13.58 1.19
N PHE A 26 -7.04 -14.51 0.77
CA PHE A 26 -6.96 -15.90 1.23
C PHE A 26 -5.66 -16.58 0.80
N TYR A 27 -5.20 -16.31 -0.42
CA TYR A 27 -3.94 -16.84 -0.92
C TYR A 27 -2.74 -16.36 -0.07
N ASN A 28 -2.63 -15.04 0.14
CA ASN A 28 -1.48 -14.48 0.86
C ASN A 28 -1.50 -14.72 2.36
N LEU A 29 -2.66 -15.00 2.95
CA LEU A 29 -2.82 -15.22 4.38
C LEU A 29 -3.03 -16.70 4.67
N SER A 30 -4.29 -17.15 4.62
CA SER A 30 -4.69 -18.46 5.15
C SER A 30 -4.02 -19.62 4.41
N TYR A 31 -3.92 -19.54 3.08
CA TYR A 31 -3.28 -20.59 2.28
C TYR A 31 -1.78 -20.67 2.54
N LYS A 32 -1.06 -19.55 2.52
CA LYS A 32 0.39 -19.52 2.85
C LYS A 32 0.66 -20.00 4.28
N TYR A 33 -0.16 -19.61 5.24
CA TYR A 33 -0.04 -20.06 6.63
C TYR A 33 -0.21 -21.58 6.75
N TYR A 34 -1.21 -22.14 6.08
CA TYR A 34 -1.44 -23.58 6.03
C TYR A 34 -0.32 -24.35 5.34
N MET A 35 0.17 -23.84 4.20
CA MET A 35 1.30 -24.46 3.49
C MET A 35 2.58 -24.45 4.33
N ALA A 36 2.85 -23.36 5.05
CA ALA A 36 3.96 -23.30 6.00
C ALA A 36 3.80 -24.33 7.14
N ALA A 37 2.57 -24.66 7.56
CA ALA A 37 2.34 -25.71 8.54
C ALA A 37 2.73 -27.09 8.01
N ILE A 38 2.32 -27.42 6.79
CA ILE A 38 2.64 -28.70 6.14
C ILE A 38 4.15 -28.83 5.94
N GLU A 39 4.80 -27.79 5.44
CA GLU A 39 6.23 -27.76 5.19
C GLU A 39 7.03 -28.00 6.48
N GLN A 40 6.67 -27.29 7.56
CA GLN A 40 7.33 -27.46 8.86
C GLN A 40 7.08 -28.83 9.47
N GLN A 41 5.86 -29.37 9.32
CA GLN A 41 5.58 -30.74 9.75
C GLN A 41 6.44 -31.75 9.00
N HIS A 42 6.59 -31.59 7.68
CA HIS A 42 7.39 -32.47 6.85
C HIS A 42 8.86 -32.49 7.29
N PHE A 43 9.49 -31.31 7.47
CA PHE A 43 10.87 -31.21 7.93
C PHE A 43 11.11 -31.84 9.31
N LEU A 44 10.16 -31.71 10.23
CA LEU A 44 10.28 -32.27 11.57
C LEU A 44 10.06 -33.80 11.61
N THR A 45 9.38 -34.35 10.60
CA THR A 45 9.16 -35.81 10.47
C THR A 45 10.20 -36.51 9.59
N MET A 46 11.06 -35.77 8.89
CA MET A 46 12.11 -36.38 8.07
C MET A 46 13.08 -37.21 8.94
N PRO A 47 13.50 -38.39 8.46
CA PRO A 47 14.52 -39.18 9.14
C PRO A 47 15.81 -38.37 9.24
N LYS A 48 16.41 -38.36 10.43
CA LYS A 48 17.63 -37.60 10.68
C LYS A 48 18.79 -38.28 9.96
N GLU A 49 19.23 -37.69 8.86
CA GLU A 49 20.52 -38.02 8.24
C GLU A 49 21.64 -37.43 9.13
N ASP A 50 22.71 -38.21 9.32
CA ASP A 50 23.74 -37.93 10.33
C ASP A 50 24.22 -36.47 10.28
N ASN A 51 24.08 -35.78 11.43
CA ASN A 51 24.46 -34.39 11.77
C ASN A 51 23.47 -33.24 11.50
N TYR A 52 22.28 -33.45 10.92
CA TYR A 52 21.31 -32.35 10.75
C TYR A 52 20.06 -32.51 11.63
N THR A 53 19.83 -31.55 12.52
CA THR A 53 18.57 -31.41 13.29
C THR A 53 17.73 -30.29 12.70
N TYR A 54 16.56 -30.63 12.16
CA TYR A 54 15.59 -29.64 11.73
C TYR A 54 14.91 -29.01 12.95
N HIS A 55 14.93 -27.69 13.03
CA HIS A 55 14.22 -26.91 14.03
C HIS A 55 12.98 -26.27 13.42
N TYR A 56 11.93 -26.13 14.23
CA TYR A 56 10.72 -25.46 13.80
C TYR A 56 11.02 -23.98 13.56
N GLN A 57 10.70 -23.50 12.36
CA GLN A 57 10.86 -22.11 11.96
C GLN A 57 9.63 -21.61 11.20
N PHE A 58 9.05 -20.52 11.67
CA PHE A 58 7.94 -19.85 11.02
C PHE A 58 8.18 -18.34 10.98
N GLY A 59 7.96 -17.73 9.82
CA GLY A 59 8.09 -16.29 9.62
C GLY A 59 6.92 -15.73 8.82
N LEU A 60 6.35 -14.63 9.29
CA LEU A 60 5.28 -13.90 8.61
C LEU A 60 5.55 -12.40 8.68
N SER A 61 5.71 -11.77 7.52
CA SER A 61 5.85 -10.32 7.36
C SER A 61 4.50 -9.69 7.04
N LEU A 62 4.19 -8.54 7.66
CA LEU A 62 2.95 -7.81 7.37
C LEU A 62 3.01 -7.09 6.01
N MET A 63 4.20 -6.72 5.55
CA MET A 63 4.38 -5.96 4.32
C MET A 63 3.87 -6.68 3.08
N ASP A 64 4.20 -7.96 2.93
CA ASP A 64 3.86 -8.73 1.73
C ASP A 64 2.35 -8.75 1.46
N PRO A 65 1.47 -9.17 2.41
CA PRO A 65 0.04 -9.14 2.17
C PRO A 65 -0.50 -7.72 2.01
N VAL A 66 0.04 -6.71 2.72
CA VAL A 66 -0.38 -5.31 2.56
C VAL A 66 -0.11 -4.82 1.14
N ILE A 67 1.02 -5.18 0.52
CA ILE A 67 1.33 -4.79 -0.86
C ILE A 67 0.36 -5.47 -1.84
N PHE A 68 0.21 -6.79 -1.78
CA PHE A 68 -0.65 -7.52 -2.72
C PHE A 68 -2.13 -7.12 -2.59
N GLN A 69 -2.63 -7.03 -1.35
CA GLN A 69 -4.00 -6.61 -1.08
C GLN A 69 -4.21 -5.11 -1.35
N GLY A 70 -3.21 -4.28 -1.05
CA GLY A 70 -3.20 -2.86 -1.37
C GLY A 70 -3.35 -2.61 -2.87
N VAL A 71 -2.61 -3.34 -3.71
CA VAL A 71 -2.75 -3.27 -5.18
C VAL A 71 -4.18 -3.66 -5.61
N ALA A 72 -4.73 -4.75 -5.08
CA ALA A 72 -6.11 -5.15 -5.37
C ALA A 72 -7.14 -4.08 -4.96
N LEU A 73 -6.94 -3.41 -3.81
CA LEU A 73 -7.79 -2.31 -3.34
C LEU A 73 -7.65 -1.03 -4.19
N ILE A 74 -6.44 -0.74 -4.68
CA ILE A 74 -6.23 0.36 -5.63
C ILE A 74 -6.99 0.08 -6.92
N ILE A 75 -6.90 -1.15 -7.45
CA ILE A 75 -7.67 -1.56 -8.63
C ILE A 75 -9.17 -1.45 -8.36
N LEU A 76 -9.64 -1.88 -7.18
CA LEU A 76 -11.04 -1.72 -6.78
C LEU A 76 -11.47 -0.26 -6.79
N ALA A 77 -10.72 0.64 -6.16
CA ALA A 77 -11.01 2.07 -6.17
C ALA A 77 -11.00 2.66 -7.59
N CYS A 78 -10.09 2.20 -8.44
CA CYS A 78 -9.98 2.59 -9.85
C CYS A 78 -11.20 2.14 -10.66
N THR A 79 -11.72 0.93 -10.43
CA THR A 79 -12.96 0.47 -11.07
C THR A 79 -14.20 1.17 -10.54
N LEU A 80 -14.20 1.59 -9.28
CA LEU A 80 -15.35 2.28 -8.68
C LEU A 80 -15.47 3.73 -9.12
N ILE A 81 -14.37 4.46 -9.32
CA ILE A 81 -14.42 5.89 -9.70
C ILE A 81 -13.83 6.11 -11.10
N GLY A 82 -12.58 5.71 -11.33
CA GLY A 82 -11.87 5.95 -12.59
C GLY A 82 -12.58 5.37 -13.81
N TRP A 83 -13.13 4.15 -13.70
CA TRP A 83 -13.91 3.53 -14.76
C TRP A 83 -15.27 4.23 -14.98
N GLU A 84 -15.94 4.66 -13.91
CA GLU A 84 -17.22 5.39 -14.04
C GLU A 84 -17.06 6.69 -14.83
N ARG A 85 -15.94 7.38 -14.60
CA ARG A 85 -15.57 8.62 -15.30
C ARG A 85 -15.15 8.35 -16.75
N GLN A 86 -14.37 7.31 -17.00
CA GLN A 86 -13.93 6.97 -18.36
C GLN A 86 -15.10 6.64 -19.29
N ASN A 87 -16.12 5.93 -18.79
CA ASN A 87 -17.27 5.50 -19.61
C ASN A 87 -18.45 6.48 -19.60
N ASN A 88 -18.29 7.70 -19.07
CA ASN A 88 -19.36 8.70 -18.89
C ASN A 88 -20.61 8.22 -18.11
N SER A 89 -20.54 7.03 -17.49
CA SER A 89 -21.62 6.47 -16.67
C SER A 89 -21.93 7.32 -15.42
N ILE A 90 -21.03 8.24 -15.09
CA ILE A 90 -21.20 9.22 -14.02
C ILE A 90 -22.33 10.22 -14.31
N ASP A 91 -22.60 10.56 -15.59
CA ASP A 91 -23.69 11.46 -15.96
C ASP A 91 -25.05 10.83 -15.64
N PHE A 92 -25.21 9.55 -15.97
CA PHE A 92 -26.38 8.75 -15.58
C PHE A 92 -26.49 8.58 -14.06
N LEU A 93 -25.36 8.43 -13.37
CA LEU A 93 -25.36 8.28 -11.92
C LEU A 93 -25.79 9.58 -11.22
N TRP A 94 -25.42 10.74 -11.77
CA TRP A 94 -25.79 12.04 -11.22
C TRP A 94 -27.21 12.51 -11.58
N SER A 95 -27.87 11.88 -12.56
CA SER A 95 -29.29 12.13 -12.83
C SER A 95 -30.22 11.39 -11.87
N LEU A 96 -29.72 10.41 -11.12
CA LEU A 96 -30.49 9.72 -10.09
C LEU A 96 -30.83 10.67 -8.93
N PRO A 97 -32.00 10.48 -8.26
CA PRO A 97 -32.46 11.35 -7.18
C PRO A 97 -31.73 11.09 -5.84
N PHE A 98 -30.39 11.06 -5.87
CA PHE A 98 -29.53 10.87 -4.70
C PHE A 98 -28.46 11.97 -4.63
N LYS A 99 -28.09 12.37 -3.41
CA LYS A 99 -27.03 13.38 -3.22
C LYS A 99 -25.67 12.81 -3.66
N ARG A 100 -24.85 13.65 -4.29
CA ARG A 100 -23.48 13.32 -4.73
C ARG A 100 -22.62 12.71 -3.61
N SER A 101 -22.75 13.21 -2.39
CA SER A 101 -22.04 12.70 -1.21
C SER A 101 -22.41 11.25 -0.85
N HIS A 102 -23.65 10.82 -1.09
CA HIS A 102 -24.08 9.45 -0.81
C HIS A 102 -23.41 8.44 -1.74
N PHE A 103 -23.20 8.78 -3.02
CA PHE A 103 -22.48 7.89 -3.93
C PHE A 103 -21.04 7.64 -3.49
N PHE A 104 -20.33 8.69 -3.08
CA PHE A 104 -18.97 8.53 -2.57
C PHE A 104 -18.95 7.71 -1.27
N MET A 105 -19.85 8.02 -0.33
CA MET A 105 -19.95 7.30 0.95
C MET A 105 -20.29 5.82 0.76
N THR A 106 -21.19 5.49 -0.17
CA THR A 106 -21.52 4.09 -0.48
C THR A 106 -20.31 3.34 -1.03
N LYS A 107 -19.52 3.95 -1.92
CA LYS A 107 -18.28 3.34 -2.43
C LYS A 107 -17.28 3.08 -1.30
N TRP A 108 -17.04 4.09 -0.44
CA TRP A 108 -16.14 3.95 0.69
C TRP A 108 -16.58 2.87 1.69
N LEU A 109 -17.86 2.87 2.09
CA LEU A 109 -18.43 1.83 2.97
C LEU A 109 -18.36 0.44 2.33
N PHE A 110 -18.62 0.34 1.02
CA PHE A 110 -18.55 -0.92 0.29
C PHE A 110 -17.14 -1.55 0.37
N GLY A 111 -16.09 -0.76 0.15
CA GLY A 111 -14.73 -1.26 0.30
C GLY A 111 -14.39 -1.65 1.74
N ILE A 112 -14.74 -0.82 2.73
CA ILE A 112 -14.47 -1.13 4.14
C ILE A 112 -15.18 -2.40 4.59
N CYS A 113 -16.45 -2.59 4.25
CA CYS A 113 -17.17 -3.81 4.61
C CYS A 113 -16.47 -5.05 4.03
N ASN A 114 -15.95 -4.98 2.80
CA ASN A 114 -15.19 -6.08 2.22
C ASN A 114 -13.83 -6.30 2.91
N ILE A 115 -13.08 -5.23 3.22
CA ILE A 115 -11.81 -5.32 3.95
C ILE A 115 -12.04 -5.97 5.32
N VAL A 116 -12.99 -5.44 6.10
CA VAL A 116 -13.32 -5.95 7.44
C VAL A 116 -13.74 -7.41 7.37
N ALA A 117 -14.63 -7.78 6.43
CA ALA A 117 -15.10 -9.15 6.29
C ALA A 117 -13.95 -10.13 5.99
N VAL A 118 -13.13 -9.82 4.98
CA VAL A 118 -12.05 -10.70 4.54
C VAL A 118 -10.96 -10.84 5.61
N VAL A 119 -10.55 -9.73 6.24
CA VAL A 119 -9.56 -9.74 7.32
C VAL A 119 -10.09 -10.54 8.52
N SER A 120 -11.35 -10.34 8.90
CA SER A 120 -11.96 -11.06 10.03
C SER A 120 -12.06 -12.56 9.77
N ILE A 121 -12.44 -12.95 8.55
CA ILE A 121 -12.51 -14.37 8.16
C ILE A 121 -11.10 -14.98 8.18
N ASN A 122 -10.09 -14.31 7.62
CA ASN A 122 -8.71 -14.81 7.65
C ASN A 122 -8.17 -14.92 9.09
N TRP A 123 -8.49 -13.96 9.96
CA TRP A 123 -8.15 -14.05 11.37
C TRP A 123 -8.77 -15.30 12.03
N GLY A 124 -10.05 -15.56 11.77
CA GLY A 124 -10.72 -16.78 12.25
C GLY A 124 -10.12 -18.07 11.68
N LEU A 125 -9.77 -18.07 10.40
CA LEU A 125 -9.09 -19.21 9.75
C LEU A 125 -7.71 -19.47 10.36
N PHE A 126 -6.94 -18.43 10.70
CA PHE A 126 -5.67 -18.60 11.41
C PHE A 126 -5.87 -19.23 12.78
N ALA A 127 -6.89 -18.82 13.53
CA ALA A 127 -7.19 -19.42 14.83
C ALA A 127 -7.52 -20.92 14.69
N ILE A 128 -8.38 -21.26 13.73
CA ILE A 128 -8.75 -22.65 13.45
C ILE A 128 -7.55 -23.48 12.98
N MET A 129 -6.77 -22.95 12.02
CA MET A 129 -5.60 -23.63 11.47
C MET A 129 -4.51 -23.83 12.52
N LYS A 130 -4.27 -22.86 13.40
CA LYS A 130 -3.37 -23.04 14.54
C LYS A 130 -3.78 -24.26 15.36
N GLU A 131 -5.04 -24.36 15.75
CA GLU A 131 -5.52 -25.45 16.63
C GLU A 131 -5.47 -26.82 15.97
N ILE A 132 -5.78 -26.91 14.67
CA ILE A 132 -5.84 -28.19 13.93
C ILE A 132 -4.46 -28.66 13.48
N THR A 133 -3.51 -27.75 13.25
CA THR A 133 -2.18 -28.08 12.72
C THR A 133 -1.13 -28.20 13.83
N PHE A 134 0.04 -28.67 13.43
CA PHE A 134 1.22 -28.78 14.29
C PHE A 134 1.63 -27.45 14.95
N HIS A 135 1.23 -26.31 14.37
CA HIS A 135 1.48 -24.97 14.92
C HIS A 135 0.93 -24.78 16.33
N ASN A 136 -0.09 -25.53 16.76
CA ASN A 136 -0.68 -25.39 18.10
C ASN A 136 0.36 -25.53 19.23
N LYS A 137 1.32 -26.43 19.04
CA LYS A 137 2.36 -26.73 20.03
C LYS A 137 3.49 -25.67 20.06
N TYR A 138 3.66 -24.91 18.98
CA TYR A 138 4.84 -24.04 18.78
C TYR A 138 4.50 -22.55 18.66
N GLN A 139 3.22 -22.18 18.56
CA GLN A 139 2.82 -20.80 18.34
C GLN A 139 1.87 -20.29 19.42
N VAL A 140 2.16 -19.09 19.93
CA VAL A 140 1.22 -18.30 20.74
C VAL A 140 0.36 -17.44 19.81
N PHE A 141 -0.95 -17.38 20.04
CA PHE A 141 -1.86 -16.67 19.13
C PHE A 141 -1.87 -15.14 19.30
N SER A 142 -1.40 -14.63 20.45
CA SER A 142 -1.47 -13.20 20.81
C SER A 142 -0.95 -12.24 19.72
N PRO A 143 0.22 -12.48 19.08
CA PRO A 143 0.74 -11.56 18.07
C PRO A 143 -0.11 -11.45 16.81
N PHE A 144 -0.88 -12.49 16.49
CA PHE A 144 -1.75 -12.49 15.32
C PHE A 144 -2.90 -11.49 15.47
N HIS A 145 -3.42 -11.23 16.67
CA HIS A 145 -4.44 -10.18 16.85
C HIS A 145 -3.92 -8.80 16.42
N SER A 146 -2.73 -8.44 16.91
CA SER A 146 -2.07 -7.18 16.54
C SER A 146 -1.81 -7.13 15.03
N TYR A 147 -1.35 -8.23 14.45
CA TYR A 147 -1.08 -8.33 13.01
C TYR A 147 -2.31 -7.99 12.16
N PHE A 148 -3.46 -8.61 12.45
CA PHE A 148 -4.69 -8.37 11.70
C PHE A 148 -5.29 -6.96 11.95
N ILE A 149 -5.15 -6.40 13.15
CA ILE A 149 -5.58 -5.02 13.44
C ILE A 149 -4.74 -4.00 12.65
N TYR A 150 -3.42 -4.15 12.64
CA TYR A 150 -2.51 -3.26 11.91
C TYR A 150 -2.79 -3.35 10.41
N MET A 151 -2.94 -4.57 9.88
CA MET A 151 -3.34 -4.81 8.50
C MET A 151 -4.63 -4.07 8.13
N LEU A 152 -5.67 -4.22 8.94
CA LEU A 152 -6.99 -3.63 8.69
C LEU A 152 -6.90 -2.11 8.57
N ILE A 153 -6.21 -1.44 9.49
CA ILE A 153 -6.08 0.02 9.50
C ILE A 153 -5.31 0.50 8.27
N VAL A 154 -4.18 -0.15 7.95
CA VAL A 154 -3.35 0.21 6.80
C VAL A 154 -4.11 0.01 5.48
N LEU A 155 -4.84 -1.08 5.31
CA LEU A 155 -5.63 -1.34 4.10
C LEU A 155 -6.77 -0.33 3.92
N ILE A 156 -7.46 0.05 5.01
CA ILE A 156 -8.50 1.10 4.95
C ILE A 156 -7.88 2.44 4.52
N ALA A 157 -6.69 2.77 5.02
CA ALA A 157 -5.99 3.99 4.64
C ALA A 157 -5.56 3.98 3.15
N ILE A 158 -5.00 2.87 2.65
CA ILE A 158 -4.66 2.69 1.23
C ILE A 158 -5.90 2.86 0.35
N TYR A 159 -7.00 2.19 0.70
CA TYR A 159 -8.24 2.27 -0.06
C TYR A 159 -8.85 3.68 -0.04
N THR A 160 -8.83 4.36 1.11
CA THR A 160 -9.32 5.74 1.24
C THR A 160 -8.49 6.70 0.40
N LEU A 161 -7.17 6.53 0.39
CA LEU A 161 -6.27 7.31 -0.46
C LEU A 161 -6.56 7.09 -1.95
N ALA A 162 -6.72 5.83 -2.38
CA ALA A 162 -7.03 5.50 -3.77
C ALA A 162 -8.39 6.07 -4.22
N LEU A 163 -9.40 6.05 -3.35
CA LEU A 163 -10.70 6.68 -3.63
C LEU A 163 -10.61 8.20 -3.70
N CYS A 164 -9.87 8.83 -2.77
CA CYS A 164 -9.68 10.28 -2.78
C CYS A 164 -8.99 10.74 -4.07
N ILE A 165 -7.98 10.00 -4.53
CA ILE A 165 -7.28 10.30 -5.79
C ILE A 165 -8.23 10.15 -6.99
N GLY A 166 -9.15 9.18 -6.96
CA GLY A 166 -10.22 9.05 -7.96
C GLY A 166 -11.09 10.30 -8.13
N THR A 167 -11.18 11.16 -7.11
CA THR A 167 -11.96 12.41 -7.17
C THR A 167 -11.26 13.54 -7.91
N ILE A 168 -9.95 13.44 -8.13
CA ILE A 168 -9.13 14.44 -8.86
C ILE A 168 -8.67 13.95 -10.23
N THR A 169 -8.75 12.64 -10.51
CA THR A 169 -8.37 12.02 -11.78
C THR A 169 -9.56 11.77 -12.70
N GLY A 170 -9.34 11.85 -14.01
CA GLY A 170 -10.41 11.71 -15.00
C GLY A 170 -10.59 10.30 -15.60
N HIS A 171 -9.69 9.35 -15.34
CA HIS A 171 -9.78 7.98 -15.88
C HIS A 171 -9.06 6.94 -15.00
N ILE A 172 -9.20 5.66 -15.35
CA ILE A 172 -8.71 4.53 -14.53
C ILE A 172 -7.18 4.50 -14.39
N ILE A 173 -6.44 4.74 -15.48
CA ILE A 173 -4.97 4.66 -15.50
C ILE A 173 -4.35 5.81 -14.70
N SER A 174 -4.83 7.05 -14.85
CA SER A 174 -4.31 8.17 -14.07
C SER A 174 -4.60 8.02 -12.58
N GLN A 175 -5.77 7.50 -12.21
CA GLN A 175 -6.07 7.17 -10.81
C GLN A 175 -5.05 6.19 -10.26
N GLY A 176 -4.81 5.07 -10.95
CA GLY A 176 -3.86 4.05 -10.50
C GLY A 176 -2.43 4.58 -10.39
N LEU A 177 -1.93 5.25 -11.43
CA LEU A 177 -0.57 5.79 -11.46
C LEU A 177 -0.35 6.86 -10.39
N LEU A 178 -1.29 7.81 -10.24
CA LEU A 178 -1.16 8.87 -9.24
C LEU A 178 -1.26 8.30 -7.81
N THR A 179 -2.09 7.28 -7.62
CA THR A 179 -2.19 6.56 -6.34
C THR A 179 -0.88 5.87 -5.97
N ALA A 180 -0.31 5.11 -6.90
CA ALA A 180 0.97 4.46 -6.68
C ALA A 180 2.10 5.48 -6.43
N ALA A 181 2.13 6.57 -7.20
CA ALA A 181 3.13 7.62 -7.03
C ALA A 181 3.05 8.30 -5.66
N ILE A 182 1.85 8.69 -5.21
CA ILE A 182 1.66 9.34 -3.90
C ILE A 182 1.93 8.35 -2.76
N PHE A 183 1.56 7.08 -2.90
CA PHE A 183 1.82 6.06 -1.88
C PHE A 183 3.33 5.77 -1.72
N MET A 184 4.06 5.66 -2.83
CA MET A 184 5.50 5.37 -2.84
C MET A 184 6.36 6.61 -2.54
N PHE A 185 5.89 7.82 -2.83
CA PHE A 185 6.69 9.03 -2.70
C PHE A 185 7.32 9.23 -1.31
N PRO A 186 6.58 9.08 -0.20
CA PRO A 186 7.17 9.14 1.13
C PRO A 186 8.26 8.10 1.41
N LEU A 187 8.22 6.93 0.76
CA LEU A 187 9.26 5.88 0.90
C LEU A 187 10.57 6.32 0.25
N LEU A 188 10.47 7.01 -0.89
CA LEU A 188 11.62 7.41 -1.69
C LEU A 188 12.25 8.71 -1.15
N LEU A 189 11.46 9.57 -0.51
CA LEU A 189 11.88 10.88 -0.02
C LEU A 189 13.15 10.86 0.84
N PRO A 190 13.32 10.00 1.86
CA PRO A 190 14.54 10.02 2.68
C PRO A 190 15.79 9.71 1.86
N SER A 191 15.71 8.73 0.95
CA SER A 191 16.81 8.35 0.06
C SER A 191 17.16 9.49 -0.91
N LEU A 192 16.17 10.17 -1.47
CA LEU A 192 16.37 11.32 -2.35
C LEU A 192 17.05 12.48 -1.61
N VAL A 193 16.56 12.83 -0.41
CA VAL A 193 17.13 13.94 0.38
C VAL A 193 18.55 13.59 0.85
N SER A 194 18.75 12.38 1.39
CA SER A 194 20.08 11.91 1.79
C SER A 194 21.06 11.91 0.62
N GLY A 195 20.63 11.42 -0.54
CA GLY A 195 21.41 11.43 -1.77
C GLY A 195 21.83 12.83 -2.19
N VAL A 196 20.90 13.79 -2.21
CA VAL A 196 21.18 15.19 -2.58
C VAL A 196 22.14 15.84 -1.60
N ILE A 197 21.92 15.67 -0.29
CA ILE A 197 22.83 16.22 0.73
C ILE A 197 24.23 15.64 0.56
N ALA A 198 24.35 14.32 0.38
CA ALA A 198 25.63 13.66 0.22
C ALA A 198 26.38 14.14 -1.04
N VAL A 199 25.70 14.54 -2.12
CA VAL A 199 26.35 15.14 -3.31
C VAL A 199 26.99 16.48 -2.97
N HIS A 200 26.33 17.29 -2.14
CA HIS A 200 26.72 18.68 -1.91
C HIS A 200 27.62 18.87 -0.69
N SER A 201 27.60 17.96 0.28
CA SER A 201 28.37 18.07 1.53
C SER A 201 29.69 17.30 1.51
N ASN A 202 29.89 16.40 0.54
CA ASN A 202 31.03 15.47 0.48
C ASN A 202 31.25 14.63 1.77
N ILE A 203 30.23 14.55 2.63
CA ILE A 203 30.19 13.74 3.84
C ILE A 203 29.39 12.47 3.53
N ASP A 204 29.93 11.30 3.87
CA ASP A 204 29.20 10.04 3.77
C ASP A 204 28.13 10.01 4.87
N PHE A 205 26.89 10.30 4.47
CA PHE A 205 25.77 10.68 5.33
C PHE A 205 25.04 9.45 5.91
N HIS A 206 25.73 8.61 6.68
CA HIS A 206 25.11 7.40 7.23
C HIS A 206 24.22 7.66 8.46
N GLU A 207 24.53 8.66 9.29
CA GLU A 207 23.88 8.87 10.60
C GLU A 207 22.61 9.73 10.54
N ASN A 208 22.59 10.83 9.76
CA ASN A 208 21.39 11.68 9.61
C ASN A 208 20.27 11.00 8.79
N SER A 209 20.62 9.97 8.00
CA SER A 209 19.64 9.17 7.26
C SER A 209 18.70 8.43 8.20
N ASN A 210 19.18 7.96 9.35
CA ASN A 210 18.37 7.17 10.29
C ASN A 210 17.29 8.01 10.96
N ASN A 211 17.61 9.24 11.38
CA ASN A 211 16.62 10.15 11.99
C ASN A 211 15.51 10.53 11.00
N MET A 212 15.86 10.81 9.74
CA MET A 212 14.88 11.15 8.71
C MET A 212 14.04 9.94 8.30
N ASN A 213 14.65 8.74 8.22
CA ASN A 213 13.93 7.48 7.98
C ASN A 213 12.89 7.24 9.08
N HIS A 214 13.29 7.33 10.35
CA HIS A 214 12.38 7.15 11.48
C HIS A 214 11.26 8.20 11.51
N PHE A 215 11.57 9.47 11.23
CA PHE A 215 10.54 10.52 11.13
C PHE A 215 9.53 10.23 10.00
N LEU A 216 10.01 9.82 8.82
CA LEU A 216 9.15 9.54 7.68
C LEU A 216 8.36 8.25 7.86
N GLU A 217 8.92 7.22 8.50
CA GLU A 217 8.19 6.01 8.89
C GLU A 217 6.94 6.36 9.73
N ASN A 218 7.07 7.28 10.69
CA ASN A 218 5.96 7.75 11.53
C ASN A 218 4.84 8.48 10.77
N ILE A 219 5.09 8.95 9.55
CA ILE A 219 4.13 9.73 8.74
C ILE A 219 3.53 8.87 7.63
N ARG A 220 4.10 7.72 7.31
CA ARG A 220 3.70 6.92 6.14
C ARG A 220 2.54 5.99 6.46
N ILE A 221 1.64 5.84 5.48
CA ILE A 221 0.53 4.88 5.57
C ILE A 221 1.05 3.45 5.79
N SER A 222 2.18 3.11 5.15
CA SER A 222 2.80 1.79 5.22
C SER A 222 3.68 1.58 6.45
N GLY A 223 4.03 2.64 7.20
CA GLY A 223 4.97 2.59 8.33
C GLY A 223 4.68 1.46 9.33
N PRO A 224 3.45 1.29 9.82
CA PRO A 224 3.10 0.22 10.76
C PRO A 224 3.34 -1.21 10.24
N ALA A 225 3.51 -1.41 8.94
CA ALA A 225 3.71 -2.72 8.34
C ALA A 225 5.18 -3.05 8.05
N GLU A 226 6.08 -2.06 7.98
CA GLU A 226 7.46 -2.24 7.45
C GLU A 226 8.27 -3.18 8.34
N ASP A 227 8.15 -2.97 9.66
CA ASP A 227 8.88 -3.69 10.67
C ASP A 227 8.03 -4.73 11.42
N PHE A 228 6.76 -4.91 11.05
CA PHE A 228 5.90 -5.91 11.69
C PHE A 228 6.20 -7.30 11.15
N ARG A 229 6.77 -8.15 12.01
CA ARG A 229 7.11 -9.53 11.69
C ARG A 229 6.75 -10.46 12.84
N ILE A 230 6.00 -11.52 12.55
CA ILE A 230 5.81 -12.64 13.48
C ILE A 230 6.86 -13.69 13.15
N ARG A 231 7.67 -14.09 14.13
CA ARG A 231 8.68 -15.13 13.94
C ARG A 231 8.69 -16.08 15.13
N PHE A 232 8.60 -17.37 14.84
CA PHE A 232 8.81 -18.44 15.81
C PHE A 232 9.98 -19.30 15.33
N ASP A 233 10.99 -19.50 16.16
CA ASP A 233 12.21 -20.22 15.82
C ASP A 233 12.71 -20.98 17.06
N TYR A 234 12.80 -22.30 16.93
CA TYR A 234 13.15 -23.20 18.02
C TYR A 234 14.57 -23.77 17.88
N ASP A 235 15.43 -23.12 17.11
CA ASP A 235 16.87 -23.41 17.09
C ASP A 235 17.52 -22.90 18.40
N PRO A 236 18.17 -23.76 19.21
CA PRO A 236 18.85 -23.36 20.44
C PRO A 236 19.97 -22.32 20.25
N HIS A 237 20.47 -22.13 19.02
CA HIS A 237 21.50 -21.13 18.69
C HIS A 237 20.93 -19.78 18.24
N SER A 238 19.61 -19.64 18.10
CA SER A 238 18.98 -18.44 17.52
C SER A 238 18.80 -17.27 18.51
N ALA A 239 19.35 -17.35 19.73
CA ALA A 239 19.29 -16.25 20.69
C ALA A 239 19.95 -14.98 20.13
N TYR A 240 19.28 -13.83 20.26
CA TYR A 240 19.82 -12.54 19.83
C TYR A 240 19.54 -11.43 20.85
N THR A 241 20.26 -10.31 20.73
CA THR A 241 20.05 -9.10 21.52
C THR A 241 19.34 -8.06 20.66
N ASP A 242 18.16 -7.61 21.08
CA ASP A 242 17.38 -6.57 20.38
C ASP A 242 18.10 -5.20 20.48
N PRO A 243 17.87 -4.23 19.58
CA PRO A 243 18.27 -2.82 19.69
C PRO A 243 18.14 -2.18 21.08
N ASP A 244 17.20 -2.61 21.92
CA ASP A 244 17.03 -2.13 23.30
C ASP A 244 17.99 -2.79 24.31
N GLY A 245 18.91 -3.65 23.85
CA GLY A 245 19.91 -4.34 24.67
C GLY A 245 19.40 -5.58 25.39
N VAL A 246 18.14 -6.00 25.15
CA VAL A 246 17.53 -7.16 25.80
C VAL A 246 17.90 -8.44 25.02
N ARG A 247 18.44 -9.45 25.71
CA ARG A 247 18.75 -10.76 25.13
C ARG A 247 17.50 -11.66 25.15
N HIS A 248 17.05 -12.06 23.98
CA HIS A 248 15.93 -13.00 23.82
C HIS A 248 16.47 -14.42 23.64
N ASN A 249 16.15 -15.28 24.60
CA ASN A 249 16.42 -16.72 24.53
C ASN A 249 15.14 -17.54 24.27
N GLU A 250 14.00 -16.87 24.08
CA GLU A 250 12.70 -17.49 23.85
C GLU A 250 12.48 -17.76 22.36
N PRO A 251 11.71 -18.78 21.98
CA PRO A 251 11.50 -19.13 20.58
C PRO A 251 10.59 -18.14 19.82
N ASN A 252 10.04 -17.14 20.51
CA ASN A 252 9.18 -16.12 19.91
C ASN A 252 9.99 -14.83 19.68
N PHE A 253 10.28 -14.57 18.41
CA PHE A 253 11.06 -13.42 17.94
C PHE A 253 10.18 -12.43 17.18
N THR A 254 8.92 -12.32 17.59
CA THR A 254 7.94 -11.44 16.97
C THR A 254 8.25 -9.98 17.27
N LYS A 255 8.46 -9.18 16.22
CA LYS A 255 8.60 -7.73 16.29
C LYS A 255 7.24 -7.09 15.99
N ILE A 256 6.65 -6.47 17.00
CA ILE A 256 5.42 -5.68 16.86
C ILE A 256 5.83 -4.20 16.97
N PRO A 257 5.64 -3.39 15.91
CA PRO A 257 5.96 -1.98 15.96
C PRO A 257 5.07 -1.23 16.95
N SER A 258 5.50 -0.03 17.34
CA SER A 258 4.73 0.80 18.26
C SER A 258 3.37 1.18 17.67
N ALA A 259 2.32 1.12 18.50
CA ALA A 259 0.98 1.57 18.13
C ALA A 259 0.92 3.05 17.70
N LYS A 260 1.94 3.85 18.06
CA LYS A 260 2.09 5.23 17.59
C LYS A 260 2.18 5.32 16.06
N LEU A 261 2.75 4.32 15.39
CA LEU A 261 2.81 4.30 13.92
C LEU A 261 1.40 4.28 13.30
N LEU A 262 0.39 3.74 13.98
CA LEU A 262 -0.99 3.72 13.49
C LEU A 262 -1.63 5.12 13.42
N ILE A 263 -1.06 6.12 14.08
CA ILE A 263 -1.56 7.49 14.04
C ILE A 263 -1.58 8.00 12.60
N ALA A 264 -0.51 7.78 11.83
CA ALA A 264 -0.44 8.21 10.43
C ALA A 264 -1.60 7.68 9.57
N PRO A 265 -1.79 6.35 9.36
CA PRO A 265 -2.88 5.86 8.53
C PRO A 265 -4.26 6.29 9.04
N ILE A 266 -4.47 6.39 10.35
CA ILE A 266 -5.72 6.91 10.93
C ILE A 266 -5.93 8.38 10.53
N THR A 267 -4.91 9.22 10.66
CA THR A 267 -4.95 10.63 10.23
C THR A 267 -5.23 10.74 8.73
N TYR A 268 -4.63 9.89 7.89
CA TYR A 268 -4.94 9.84 6.46
C TYR A 268 -6.41 9.52 6.21
N ILE A 269 -7.00 8.56 6.93
CA ILE A 269 -8.43 8.25 6.79
C ILE A 269 -9.27 9.47 7.18
N ILE A 270 -8.98 10.09 8.32
CA ILE A 270 -9.74 11.23 8.87
C ILE A 270 -9.67 12.45 7.94
N ILE A 271 -8.53 12.69 7.27
CA ILE A 271 -8.35 13.85 6.38
C ILE A 271 -8.84 13.55 4.96
N LEU A 272 -8.47 12.40 4.39
CA LEU A 272 -8.77 12.10 2.99
C LEU A 272 -10.23 11.73 2.74
N LEU A 273 -10.93 11.17 3.72
CA LEU A 273 -12.35 10.88 3.61
C LEU A 273 -13.21 12.15 3.39
N PRO A 274 -13.19 13.17 4.27
CA PRO A 274 -13.94 14.40 4.05
C PRO A 274 -13.44 15.18 2.84
N LEU A 275 -12.13 15.18 2.57
CA LEU A 275 -11.56 15.80 1.38
C LEU A 275 -12.11 15.15 0.09
N GLY A 276 -12.15 13.82 0.04
CA GLY A 276 -12.71 13.07 -1.08
C GLY A 276 -14.20 13.35 -1.28
N ILE A 277 -14.99 13.42 -0.20
CA ILE A 277 -16.41 13.81 -0.28
C ILE A 277 -16.55 15.22 -0.87
N TYR A 278 -15.79 16.18 -0.35
CA TYR A 278 -15.82 17.57 -0.79
C TYR A 278 -15.47 17.71 -2.28
N LEU A 279 -14.39 17.07 -2.72
CA LEU A 279 -13.94 17.10 -4.10
C LEU A 279 -14.91 16.38 -5.04
N TYR A 280 -15.46 15.23 -4.62
CA TYR A 280 -16.41 14.46 -5.42
C TYR A 280 -17.68 15.28 -5.71
N VAL A 281 -18.24 15.96 -4.69
CA VAL A 281 -19.44 16.79 -4.85
C VAL A 281 -19.21 17.94 -5.85
N ARG A 282 -18.01 18.54 -5.82
CA ARG A 282 -17.62 19.68 -6.67
C ARG A 282 -16.96 19.29 -8.00
N SER A 283 -16.91 18.00 -8.32
CA SER A 283 -16.24 17.55 -9.55
C SER A 283 -17.01 17.99 -10.81
N VAL A 284 -16.28 18.36 -11.84
CA VAL A 284 -16.81 18.84 -13.13
C VAL A 284 -16.74 17.70 -14.15
N ASN A 285 -17.84 17.43 -14.86
CA ASN A 285 -17.92 16.29 -15.79
C ASN A 285 -17.23 16.50 -17.13
N GLU A 286 -17.10 17.75 -17.57
CA GLU A 286 -16.52 18.11 -18.88
C GLU A 286 -15.07 17.68 -19.06
N LEU A 287 -14.38 17.37 -17.95
CA LEU A 287 -12.97 16.97 -17.92
C LEU A 287 -12.79 15.47 -17.65
N ASN A 288 -13.87 14.68 -17.64
CA ASN A 288 -13.80 13.22 -17.60
C ASN A 288 -13.04 12.70 -18.84
N GLY A 289 -12.21 11.67 -18.66
CA GLY A 289 -11.30 11.16 -19.69
C GLY A 289 -9.96 11.89 -19.81
N ASN A 290 -9.78 13.07 -19.18
CA ASN A 290 -8.45 13.67 -19.04
C ASN A 290 -7.63 12.97 -17.95
N PHE A 291 -6.31 13.21 -17.92
CA PHE A 291 -5.46 12.67 -16.86
C PHE A 291 -5.87 13.20 -15.48
N LEU A 292 -6.07 14.51 -15.35
CA LEU A 292 -6.56 15.18 -14.14
C LEU A 292 -7.79 16.03 -14.46
N LEU A 293 -8.68 16.14 -13.49
CA LEU A 293 -9.89 16.97 -13.56
C LEU A 293 -9.59 18.46 -13.30
N TYR A 294 -8.47 18.78 -12.66
CA TYR A 294 -8.13 20.15 -12.28
C TYR A 294 -6.86 20.63 -13.00
N PRO A 295 -6.95 21.55 -13.98
CA PRO A 295 -5.81 22.02 -14.76
C PRO A 295 -4.70 22.69 -13.92
N LYS A 296 -5.07 23.38 -12.83
CA LYS A 296 -4.10 23.96 -11.89
C LYS A 296 -3.30 22.87 -11.16
N LEU A 297 -3.97 21.79 -10.75
CA LEU A 297 -3.34 20.66 -10.05
C LEU A 297 -2.39 19.90 -10.97
N GLN A 298 -2.74 19.80 -12.26
CA GLN A 298 -1.87 19.21 -13.28
C GLN A 298 -0.51 19.88 -13.38
N LYS A 299 -0.46 21.23 -13.36
CA LYS A 299 0.81 21.97 -13.39
C LYS A 299 1.68 21.66 -12.16
N ILE A 300 1.05 21.56 -10.98
CA ILE A 300 1.74 21.27 -9.72
C ILE A 300 2.31 19.85 -9.73
N ILE A 301 1.48 18.85 -10.05
CA ILE A 301 1.90 17.43 -10.10
C ILE A 301 3.02 17.24 -11.13
N MET A 302 2.92 17.90 -12.28
CA MET A 302 3.95 17.84 -13.32
C MET A 302 5.28 18.45 -12.83
N SER A 303 5.25 19.63 -12.20
CA SER A 303 6.45 20.27 -11.67
C SER A 303 7.15 19.40 -10.63
N ILE A 304 6.38 18.85 -9.67
CA ILE A 304 6.91 17.96 -8.64
C ILE A 304 7.47 16.68 -9.26
N GLY A 305 6.74 16.06 -10.18
CA GLY A 305 7.17 14.82 -10.85
C GLY A 305 8.47 15.01 -11.64
N ILE A 306 8.60 16.10 -12.39
CA ILE A 306 9.83 16.44 -13.13
C ILE A 306 10.98 16.64 -12.16
N PHE A 307 10.77 17.40 -11.09
CA PHE A 307 11.81 17.67 -10.09
C PHE A 307 12.31 16.39 -9.42
N VAL A 308 11.40 15.50 -9.02
CA VAL A 308 11.73 14.21 -8.39
C VAL A 308 12.48 13.29 -9.36
N ILE A 309 12.01 13.15 -10.59
CA ILE A 309 12.69 12.34 -11.63
C ILE A 309 14.05 12.92 -11.97
N GLY A 310 14.19 14.25 -11.99
CA GLY A 310 15.45 14.95 -12.11
C GLY A 310 16.43 14.55 -11.01
N ILE A 311 16.02 14.62 -9.74
CA ILE A 311 16.87 14.22 -8.60
C ILE A 311 17.33 12.77 -8.77
N VAL A 312 16.41 11.85 -9.09
CA VAL A 312 16.75 10.44 -9.33
C VAL A 312 17.81 10.31 -10.43
N GLY A 313 17.61 10.96 -11.58
CA GLY A 313 18.57 10.94 -12.69
C GLY A 313 19.94 11.49 -12.31
N GLY A 314 19.98 12.58 -11.53
CA GLY A 314 21.23 13.13 -11.00
C GLY A 314 21.94 12.16 -10.04
N LEU A 315 21.20 11.48 -9.16
CA LEU A 315 21.77 10.51 -8.23
C LEU A 315 22.29 9.24 -8.93
N VAL A 316 21.62 8.79 -10.00
CA VAL A 316 22.08 7.63 -10.79
C VAL A 316 23.39 7.92 -11.53
N LEU A 317 23.54 9.12 -12.10
CA LEU A 317 24.75 9.52 -12.84
C LEU A 317 25.89 10.03 -11.94
N ARG A 318 25.65 10.17 -10.64
CA ARG A 318 26.60 10.70 -9.67
C ARG A 318 27.94 9.94 -9.65
N GLY A 319 27.93 8.62 -9.83
CA GLY A 319 29.13 7.76 -9.87
C GLY A 319 30.25 8.23 -8.91
N ASP A 320 31.33 8.76 -9.49
CA ASP A 320 32.58 9.19 -8.86
C ASP A 320 32.49 10.46 -7.96
N LYS A 321 31.37 10.68 -7.25
CA LYS A 321 31.12 11.85 -6.38
C LYS A 321 31.24 13.21 -7.11
N SER A 322 31.20 13.24 -8.45
CA SER A 322 31.27 14.49 -9.23
C SER A 322 29.94 15.25 -9.19
N LEU A 323 29.98 16.45 -8.61
CA LEU A 323 28.85 17.38 -8.55
C LEU A 323 28.38 17.80 -9.96
N LEU A 324 29.29 17.83 -10.93
CA LEU A 324 28.98 18.12 -12.33
C LEU A 324 28.11 17.01 -12.95
N ASN A 325 28.46 15.74 -12.70
CA ASN A 325 27.69 14.60 -13.22
C ASN A 325 26.27 14.55 -12.64
N PHE A 326 26.11 14.94 -11.36
CA PHE A 326 24.80 15.08 -10.74
C PHE A 326 23.92 16.09 -11.50
N TYR A 327 24.43 17.30 -11.81
CA TYR A 327 23.63 18.29 -12.53
C TYR A 327 23.35 17.89 -13.98
N ILE A 328 24.31 17.26 -14.68
CA ILE A 328 24.05 16.70 -16.02
C ILE A 328 22.89 15.70 -15.96
N GLY A 329 22.93 14.77 -15.00
CA GLY A 329 21.84 13.81 -14.83
C GLY A 329 20.52 14.44 -14.43
N PHE A 330 20.57 15.45 -13.55
CA PHE A 330 19.38 16.18 -13.11
C PHE A 330 18.67 16.89 -14.27
N PHE A 331 19.41 17.69 -15.05
CA PHE A 331 18.83 18.42 -16.16
C PHE A 331 18.44 17.47 -17.30
N GLY A 332 19.28 16.47 -17.62
CA GLY A 332 18.97 15.48 -18.64
C GLY A 332 17.67 14.71 -18.35
N ALA A 333 17.55 14.15 -17.14
CA ALA A 333 16.34 13.44 -16.74
C ALA A 333 15.12 14.36 -16.62
N SER A 334 15.30 15.60 -16.15
CA SER A 334 14.20 16.59 -16.08
C SER A 334 13.65 16.95 -17.46
N ILE A 335 14.52 17.14 -18.45
CA ILE A 335 14.11 17.45 -19.83
C ILE A 335 13.36 16.26 -20.44
N ILE A 336 13.91 15.04 -20.32
CA ILE A 336 13.26 13.83 -20.81
C ILE A 336 11.90 13.64 -20.15
N SER A 337 11.84 13.81 -18.83
CA SER A 337 10.61 13.71 -18.04
C SER A 337 9.57 14.74 -18.45
N TYR A 338 9.96 15.98 -18.72
CA TYR A 338 9.05 17.02 -19.22
C TYR A 338 8.38 16.62 -20.54
N PHE A 339 9.14 16.10 -21.51
CA PHE A 339 8.57 15.66 -22.78
C PHE A 339 7.67 14.43 -22.62
N LEU A 340 8.06 13.45 -21.80
CA LEU A 340 7.25 12.26 -21.54
C LEU A 340 5.94 12.61 -20.82
N LEU A 341 6.00 13.34 -19.71
CA LEU A 341 4.83 13.74 -18.92
C LEU A 341 3.90 14.65 -19.71
N SER A 342 4.43 15.60 -20.48
CA SER A 342 3.61 16.49 -21.31
C SER A 342 2.85 15.73 -22.41
N LYS A 343 3.44 14.66 -22.97
CA LYS A 343 2.77 13.77 -23.93
C LYS A 343 1.71 12.91 -23.25
N LEU A 344 2.03 12.31 -22.10
CA LEU A 344 1.14 11.43 -21.33
C LEU A 344 -0.11 12.18 -20.83
N LEU A 345 0.07 13.43 -20.42
CA LEU A 345 -1.00 14.30 -19.93
C LEU A 345 -1.98 14.79 -21.02
N LYS A 346 -1.50 14.93 -22.26
CA LYS A 346 -2.34 15.29 -23.42
C LYS A 346 -3.08 14.08 -23.99
N TRP A 347 -2.73 12.88 -23.55
CA TRP A 347 -3.30 11.66 -24.08
C TRP A 347 -4.70 11.42 -23.49
N LYS A 348 -5.74 11.62 -24.31
CA LYS A 348 -7.09 11.19 -23.97
C LYS A 348 -7.20 9.69 -24.26
N PHE A 349 -7.27 8.87 -23.22
CA PHE A 349 -7.58 7.46 -23.35
C PHE A 349 -9.08 7.31 -23.65
N SER A 350 -9.44 7.35 -24.94
CA SER A 350 -10.75 6.92 -25.43
C SER A 350 -10.64 5.45 -25.79
N TRP A 351 -11.20 4.57 -24.96
CA TRP A 351 -11.57 3.23 -25.42
C TRP A 351 -12.86 3.36 -26.22
N ASN A 352 -12.77 3.93 -27.43
CA ASN A 352 -13.80 3.68 -28.43
C ASN A 352 -13.57 2.27 -28.99
N ALA A 353 -13.88 1.26 -28.19
CA ALA A 353 -14.26 -0.02 -28.74
C ALA A 353 -15.67 0.20 -29.34
N LYS A 354 -15.71 0.33 -30.67
CA LYS A 354 -16.95 0.18 -31.42
C LYS A 354 -17.39 -1.27 -31.40
#